data_AF-M7WER4-F1
#
_entry.id   AF-M7WER4-F1
#
_cell.length_a   1.000
_cell.length_b   1.000
_cell.length_c   1.000
_cell.angle_alpha   90.00
_cell.angle_beta   90.00
_cell.angle_gamma   90.00
#
_symmetry.space_group_name_H-M   'P 1'
#
loop_
_entity.id
_entity.type
_entity.pdbx_description
1 polymer ?
#
loop_
_entity_poly.entity_id
_entity_poly.type
_entity_poly.pdbx_seq_one_letter_code
_entity_poly.pdbx_strand_id
1 'polypeptide(L)'
;MVKFLIHHNIEGNIIYLSQFYQTNIQARKLEALMEIITAHLKSDIEREGSVNGDSMRFSTYCIESQEYSNSSLKSLQEEFEGIQIIYCEVGGIIITLGLHDYDSVFASQNFLNNWVLVLRKLYKTNTLSNIYERMDELLAHLDKFLPLGDMTLVNQSYLEYLKSEATNLTRAM
;
A
#
# COMPACT_ATOMS: atom_id res chain seq x y z
N MET A 1 -5.42 0.56 12.79
CA MET A 1 -3.95 0.50 12.60
C MET A 1 -3.69 -0.38 11.40
N VAL A 2 -2.97 0.14 10.42
CA VAL A 2 -2.60 -0.58 9.20
C VAL A 2 -1.85 -1.85 9.60
N LYS A 3 -2.27 -3.01 9.07
CA LYS A 3 -1.61 -4.30 9.33
C LYS A 3 -0.35 -4.43 8.47
N PHE A 4 -0.46 -4.10 7.19
CA PHE A 4 0.62 -4.18 6.22
C PHE A 4 0.43 -3.19 5.07
N LEU A 5 1.52 -2.86 4.39
CA LEU A 5 1.55 -2.11 3.15
C LEU A 5 2.42 -2.85 2.14
N ILE A 6 1.88 -3.11 0.94
CA ILE A 6 2.59 -3.79 -0.14
C ILE A 6 2.64 -2.87 -1.34
N HIS A 7 3.82 -2.68 -1.92
CA HIS A 7 3.93 -2.18 -3.28
C HIS A 7 4.21 -3.35 -4.20
N HIS A 8 3.51 -3.44 -5.31
CA HIS A 8 3.78 -4.42 -6.34
C HIS A 8 3.59 -3.81 -7.73
N ASN A 9 4.20 -4.43 -8.73
CA ASN A 9 4.00 -4.03 -10.11
C ASN A 9 2.61 -4.48 -10.59
N ILE A 10 2.16 -3.99 -11.75
CA ILE A 10 0.87 -4.37 -12.35
C ILE A 10 0.71 -5.88 -12.64
N GLU A 11 1.80 -6.64 -12.64
CA GLU A 11 1.78 -8.11 -12.82
C GLU A 11 1.54 -8.85 -11.50
N GLY A 12 1.52 -8.13 -10.37
CA GLY A 12 1.33 -8.68 -9.02
C GLY A 12 2.63 -9.06 -8.31
N ASN A 13 3.80 -8.77 -8.90
CA ASN A 13 5.09 -9.08 -8.27
C ASN A 13 5.39 -8.06 -7.16
N ILE A 14 5.65 -8.55 -5.95
CA ILE A 14 6.04 -7.71 -4.81
C ILE A 14 7.31 -6.93 -5.18
N ILE A 15 7.19 -5.61 -5.11
CA ILE A 15 8.32 -4.69 -5.13
C ILE A 15 8.79 -4.45 -3.70
N TYR A 16 7.84 -4.25 -2.77
CA TYR A 16 8.14 -3.92 -1.38
C TYR A 16 7.01 -4.36 -0.44
N LEU A 17 7.36 -4.72 0.80
CA LEU A 17 6.43 -5.06 1.86
C LEU A 17 6.87 -4.41 3.18
N SER A 18 5.94 -3.70 3.82
CA SER A 18 6.04 -3.25 5.21
C SER A 18 4.97 -3.91 6.06
N GLN A 19 5.34 -4.37 7.25
CA GLN A 19 4.43 -4.92 8.24
C GLN A 19 4.51 -4.07 9.50
N PHE A 20 3.36 -3.72 10.08
CA PHE A 20 3.30 -2.78 11.20
C PHE A 20 2.73 -3.40 12.48
N TYR A 21 1.94 -4.47 12.37
CA TYR A 21 1.42 -5.19 13.55
C TYR A 21 2.32 -6.39 13.91
N GLN A 22 2.41 -6.71 15.21
CA GLN A 22 3.36 -7.58 15.94
C GLN A 22 3.57 -9.04 15.48
N THR A 23 3.19 -9.42 14.27
CA THR A 23 3.47 -10.75 13.73
C THR A 23 4.25 -10.57 12.44
N ASN A 24 5.53 -10.96 12.45
CA ASN A 24 6.24 -11.28 11.21
C ASN A 24 5.38 -12.29 10.45
N ILE A 25 4.71 -11.83 9.39
CA ILE A 25 3.97 -12.70 8.49
C ILE A 25 5.00 -13.68 7.94
N GLN A 26 4.82 -14.96 8.28
CA GLN A 26 5.68 -16.02 7.79
C GLN A 26 5.63 -16.05 6.25
N ALA A 27 6.73 -16.42 5.60
CA ALA A 27 6.82 -16.40 4.14
C ALA A 27 5.62 -17.09 3.45
N ARG A 28 5.17 -18.24 3.95
CA ARG A 28 4.00 -18.96 3.40
C ARG A 28 2.66 -18.24 3.59
N LYS A 29 2.52 -17.45 4.67
CA LYS A 29 1.34 -16.60 4.90
C LYS A 29 1.37 -15.39 3.97
N LEU A 30 2.55 -14.85 3.67
CA LEU A 30 2.71 -13.79 2.68
C LEU A 30 2.39 -14.32 1.29
N GLU A 31 2.86 -15.51 0.92
CA GLU A 31 2.49 -16.19 -0.33
C GLU A 31 0.98 -16.34 -0.45
N ALA A 32 0.32 -16.81 0.62
CA ALA A 32 -1.13 -16.96 0.67
C ALA A 32 -1.86 -15.62 0.46
N LEU A 33 -1.41 -14.55 1.13
CA LEU A 33 -1.94 -13.20 0.99
C LEU A 33 -1.72 -12.63 -0.43
N MET A 34 -0.56 -12.90 -1.04
CA MET A 34 -0.29 -12.47 -2.40
C MET A 34 -1.16 -13.20 -3.41
N GLU A 35 -1.42 -14.50 -3.23
CA GLU A 35 -2.32 -15.26 -4.10
C GLU A 35 -3.73 -14.65 -4.10
N ILE A 36 -4.25 -14.27 -2.92
CA ILE A 36 -5.51 -13.55 -2.75
C ILE A 36 -5.49 -12.22 -3.53
N ILE A 37 -4.48 -11.38 -3.23
CA ILE A 37 -4.36 -10.04 -3.82
C ILE A 37 -4.24 -10.11 -5.34
N THR A 38 -3.37 -10.97 -5.86
CA THR A 38 -3.16 -11.12 -7.31
C THR A 38 -4.40 -11.67 -8.01
N ALA A 39 -5.10 -12.64 -7.41
CA ALA A 39 -6.35 -13.16 -7.98
C ALA A 39 -7.41 -12.06 -8.07
N HIS A 40 -7.60 -11.29 -6.99
CA HIS A 40 -8.56 -10.20 -6.97
C HIS A 40 -8.21 -9.09 -7.98
N LEU A 41 -6.95 -8.65 -8.02
CA LEU A 41 -6.50 -7.62 -8.95
C LEU A 41 -6.65 -8.02 -10.42
N LYS A 42 -6.39 -9.29 -10.76
CA LYS A 42 -6.64 -9.78 -12.13
C LYS A 42 -8.11 -9.64 -12.50
N SER A 43 -9.01 -10.06 -11.62
CA SER A 43 -10.45 -9.92 -11.84
C SER A 43 -10.88 -8.46 -11.96
N ASP A 44 -10.30 -7.56 -11.17
CA ASP A 44 -10.65 -6.13 -11.20
C ASP A 44 -10.13 -5.44 -12.47
N ILE A 45 -8.89 -5.75 -12.88
CA ILE A 45 -8.30 -5.26 -14.14
C ILE A 45 -9.06 -5.77 -15.35
N GLU A 46 -9.47 -7.04 -15.37
CA GLU A 46 -10.28 -7.61 -16.46
C GLU A 46 -11.64 -6.90 -16.60
N ARG A 47 -12.22 -6.49 -15.47
CA ARG A 47 -13.53 -5.82 -15.42
C ARG A 47 -13.44 -4.33 -15.78
N GLU A 48 -12.43 -3.63 -15.26
CA GLU A 48 -12.37 -2.17 -15.29
C GLU A 48 -11.26 -1.60 -16.20
N GLY A 49 -10.40 -2.45 -16.76
CA GLY A 49 -9.22 -2.04 -17.53
C GLY A 49 -8.08 -1.54 -16.63
N SER A 50 -6.91 -1.27 -17.23
CA SER A 50 -5.74 -0.73 -16.53
C SER A 50 -5.77 0.80 -16.47
N VAL A 51 -5.22 1.39 -15.40
CA VAL A 51 -5.07 2.84 -15.28
C VAL A 51 -3.78 3.28 -15.95
N ASN A 52 -3.91 4.13 -16.97
CA ASN A 52 -2.76 4.76 -17.62
C ASN A 52 -2.53 6.17 -17.04
N GLY A 53 -1.29 6.48 -16.68
CA GLY A 53 -0.85 7.84 -16.32
C GLY A 53 -0.94 8.18 -14.82
N ASP A 54 -1.22 9.46 -14.54
CA ASP A 54 -1.04 10.08 -13.22
C ASP A 54 -2.28 10.00 -12.31
N SER A 55 -3.40 9.50 -12.84
CA SER A 55 -4.64 9.30 -12.09
C SER A 55 -4.49 8.13 -11.11
N MET A 56 -4.99 8.31 -9.88
CA MET A 56 -5.10 7.23 -8.91
C MET A 56 -6.46 6.56 -9.05
N ARG A 57 -6.49 5.22 -9.09
CA ARG A 57 -7.72 4.44 -8.93
C ARG A 57 -7.69 3.74 -7.58
N PHE A 58 -8.81 3.82 -6.86
CA PHE A 58 -8.99 3.12 -5.60
C PHE A 58 -10.03 2.02 -5.75
N SER A 59 -9.67 0.83 -5.28
CA SER A 59 -10.58 -0.31 -5.14
C SER A 59 -10.52 -0.78 -3.69
N THR A 60 -11.64 -1.24 -3.16
CA THR A 60 -11.72 -1.79 -1.80
C THR A 60 -12.28 -3.19 -1.85
N TYR A 61 -11.72 -4.08 -1.05
CA TYR A 61 -12.05 -5.49 -1.05
C TYR A 61 -11.98 -6.04 0.37
N CYS A 62 -12.88 -6.93 0.74
CA CYS A 62 -12.82 -7.64 2.01
C CYS A 62 -12.50 -9.11 1.70
N ILE A 63 -11.50 -9.68 2.38
CA ILE A 63 -11.19 -11.10 2.16
C ILE A 63 -12.32 -11.96 2.73
N GLU A 64 -12.94 -12.77 1.86
CA GLU A 64 -14.00 -13.71 2.23
C GLU A 64 -13.50 -15.17 2.15
N SER A 65 -13.89 -16.00 3.13
CA SER A 65 -13.45 -17.41 3.26
C SER A 65 -13.83 -18.31 2.08
N GLN A 66 -14.85 -17.94 1.30
CA GLN A 66 -15.36 -18.79 0.21
C GLN A 66 -14.56 -18.67 -1.09
N GLU A 67 -13.73 -17.65 -1.24
CA GLU A 67 -13.11 -17.32 -2.53
C GLU A 67 -12.00 -18.29 -2.96
N TYR A 68 -11.44 -19.09 -2.04
CA TYR A 68 -10.21 -19.86 -2.31
C TYR A 68 -10.36 -21.37 -2.06
N SER A 69 -11.50 -21.93 -2.45
CA SER A 69 -11.85 -23.34 -2.21
C SER A 69 -10.86 -24.38 -2.76
N ASN A 70 -10.03 -24.05 -3.76
CA ASN A 70 -9.11 -24.97 -4.42
C ASN A 70 -7.60 -24.65 -4.21
N SER A 71 -7.24 -23.71 -3.33
CA SER A 71 -5.84 -23.36 -3.08
C SER A 71 -5.16 -24.34 -2.11
N SER A 72 -3.90 -24.69 -2.40
CA SER A 72 -3.05 -25.42 -1.45
C SER A 72 -2.73 -24.61 -0.18
N LEU A 73 -2.96 -23.30 -0.21
CA LEU A 73 -2.74 -22.36 0.89
C LEU A 73 -4.03 -22.01 1.64
N LYS A 74 -5.16 -22.67 1.35
CA LYS A 74 -6.49 -22.32 1.89
C LYS A 74 -6.52 -22.09 3.40
N SER A 75 -5.94 -23.00 4.18
CA SER A 75 -5.89 -22.86 5.65
C SER A 75 -5.17 -21.60 6.14
N LEU A 76 -4.19 -21.10 5.38
CA LEU A 76 -3.48 -19.85 5.68
C LEU A 76 -4.27 -18.64 5.17
N GLN A 77 -5.03 -18.79 4.08
CA GLN A 77 -5.89 -17.75 3.52
C GLN A 77 -7.07 -17.43 4.45
N GLU A 78 -7.66 -18.46 5.08
CA GLU A 78 -8.72 -18.31 6.09
C GLU A 78 -8.28 -17.45 7.29
N GLU A 79 -6.98 -17.37 7.60
CA GLU A 79 -6.48 -16.49 8.66
C GLU A 79 -6.57 -14.99 8.32
N PHE A 80 -6.74 -14.65 7.04
CA PHE A 80 -6.90 -13.28 6.58
C PHE A 80 -8.36 -12.88 6.35
N GLU A 81 -9.32 -13.77 6.63
CA GLU A 81 -10.75 -13.48 6.52
C GLU A 81 -11.14 -12.22 7.32
N GLY A 82 -11.97 -11.38 6.70
CA GLY A 82 -12.44 -10.13 7.29
C GLY A 82 -11.43 -8.97 7.21
N ILE A 83 -10.20 -9.19 6.75
CA ILE A 83 -9.28 -8.09 6.49
C ILE A 83 -9.82 -7.27 5.31
N GLN A 84 -10.07 -6.00 5.59
CA GLN A 84 -10.36 -5.02 4.55
C GLN A 84 -9.06 -4.57 3.89
N ILE A 85 -9.05 -4.61 2.57
CA ILE A 85 -7.95 -4.21 1.71
C ILE A 85 -8.35 -2.99 0.90
N ILE A 86 -7.43 -2.05 0.78
CA ILE A 86 -7.53 -0.95 -0.17
C ILE A 86 -6.38 -1.04 -1.17
N TYR A 87 -6.72 -0.98 -2.45
CA TYR A 87 -5.79 -0.90 -3.55
C TYR A 87 -5.72 0.55 -4.06
N CYS A 88 -4.52 1.00 -4.40
CA CYS A 88 -4.29 2.22 -5.15
C CYS A 88 -3.42 1.90 -6.37
N GLU A 89 -4.01 1.90 -7.56
CA GLU A 89 -3.25 1.79 -8.80
C GLU A 89 -2.84 3.18 -9.27
N VAL A 90 -1.55 3.35 -9.53
CA VAL A 90 -0.98 4.64 -9.94
C VAL A 90 0.39 4.47 -10.59
N GLY A 91 0.64 5.15 -11.71
CA GLY A 91 1.99 5.29 -12.28
C GLY A 91 2.70 3.97 -12.59
N GLY A 92 1.95 2.89 -12.88
CA GLY A 92 2.50 1.55 -13.19
C GLY A 92 2.78 0.66 -11.99
N ILE A 93 2.35 1.05 -10.79
CA ILE A 93 2.37 0.20 -9.59
C ILE A 93 0.98 0.12 -8.95
N ILE A 94 0.85 -0.84 -8.04
CA ILE A 94 -0.30 -0.98 -7.17
C ILE A 94 0.21 -0.95 -5.73
N ILE A 95 -0.42 -0.11 -4.91
CA ILE A 95 -0.16 -0.01 -3.47
C ILE A 95 -1.34 -0.64 -2.75
N THR A 96 -1.09 -1.70 -2.00
CA THR A 96 -2.07 -2.41 -1.21
C THR A 96 -1.91 -2.09 0.26
N LEU A 97 -3.00 -1.70 0.90
CA LEU A 97 -3.07 -1.42 2.32
C LEU A 97 -4.03 -2.40 2.99
N GLY A 98 -3.51 -3.20 3.93
CA GLY A 98 -4.33 -4.07 4.78
C GLY A 98 -4.79 -3.33 6.03
N LEU A 99 -6.09 -3.21 6.22
CA LEU A 99 -6.72 -2.47 7.30
C LEU A 99 -7.15 -3.35 8.47
N HIS A 100 -7.30 -2.73 9.64
CA HIS A 100 -8.02 -3.32 10.76
C HIS A 100 -9.51 -3.00 10.68
N ASP A 101 -10.34 -3.81 11.32
CA ASP A 101 -11.82 -3.80 11.32
C ASP A 101 -12.50 -2.45 11.69
N TYR A 102 -11.73 -1.47 12.16
CA TYR A 102 -12.22 -0.14 12.57
C TYR A 102 -11.52 1.02 11.85
N ASP A 103 -10.61 0.73 10.92
CA ASP A 103 -9.92 1.77 10.17
C ASP A 103 -10.85 2.39 9.12
N SER A 104 -10.82 3.72 9.03
CA SER A 104 -11.63 4.46 8.06
C SER A 104 -11.05 4.29 6.66
N VAL A 105 -11.88 3.81 5.71
CA VAL A 105 -11.56 3.78 4.28
C VAL A 105 -11.15 5.17 3.78
N PHE A 106 -11.87 6.22 4.20
CA PHE A 106 -11.58 7.59 3.81
C PHE A 106 -10.20 8.05 4.31
N ALA A 107 -9.89 7.79 5.58
CA ALA A 107 -8.57 8.14 6.14
C ALA A 107 -7.44 7.38 5.42
N SER A 108 -7.70 6.12 5.07
CA SER A 108 -6.76 5.26 4.35
C SER A 108 -6.49 5.73 2.92
N GLN A 109 -7.53 6.13 2.19
CA GLN A 109 -7.38 6.74 0.86
C GLN A 109 -6.60 8.05 0.94
N ASN A 110 -6.86 8.89 1.95
CA ASN A 110 -6.12 10.14 2.14
C ASN A 110 -4.63 9.87 2.46
N PHE A 111 -4.34 8.88 3.29
CA PHE A 111 -2.97 8.41 3.52
C PHE A 111 -2.30 7.98 2.21
N LEU A 112 -2.95 7.14 1.40
CA LEU A 112 -2.41 6.67 0.13
C LEU A 112 -2.17 7.83 -0.86
N ASN A 113 -3.08 8.79 -0.95
CA ASN A 113 -2.88 10.00 -1.76
C ASN A 113 -1.60 10.75 -1.34
N ASN A 114 -1.44 11.01 -0.05
CA ASN A 114 -0.26 11.71 0.46
C ASN A 114 1.02 10.89 0.27
N TRP A 115 0.94 9.57 0.45
CA TRP A 115 2.06 8.66 0.24
C TRP A 115 2.52 8.67 -1.22
N VAL A 116 1.59 8.62 -2.18
CA VAL A 116 1.90 8.73 -3.61
C VAL A 116 2.57 10.06 -3.93
N LEU A 117 2.14 11.18 -3.33
CA LEU A 117 2.80 12.48 -3.51
C LEU A 117 4.25 12.47 -3.01
N VAL A 118 4.50 11.83 -1.86
CA VAL A 118 5.86 11.64 -1.33
C VAL A 118 6.70 10.80 -2.27
N LEU A 119 6.18 9.68 -2.77
CA LEU A 119 6.88 8.81 -3.72
C LEU A 119 7.24 9.58 -5.00
N ARG A 120 6.29 10.28 -5.62
CA ARG A 120 6.55 11.07 -6.83
C ARG A 120 7.65 12.11 -6.61
N LYS A 121 7.66 12.74 -5.45
CA LYS A 121 8.68 13.71 -5.09
C LYS A 121 10.04 13.07 -4.85
N LEU A 122 10.09 11.94 -4.13
CA LEU A 122 11.32 11.21 -3.83
C LEU A 122 12.00 10.74 -5.12
N TYR A 123 11.21 10.17 -6.04
CA TYR A 123 11.70 9.60 -7.29
C TYR A 123 11.73 10.61 -8.45
N LYS A 124 11.22 11.83 -8.25
CA LYS A 124 11.14 12.91 -9.27
C LYS A 124 10.46 12.44 -10.57
N THR A 125 9.45 11.59 -10.45
CA THR A 125 8.76 10.98 -11.59
C THR A 125 7.29 10.71 -11.24
N ASN A 126 6.43 10.72 -12.24
CA ASN A 126 5.06 10.25 -12.10
C ASN A 126 4.92 8.75 -12.42
N THR A 127 5.87 8.17 -13.14
CA THR A 127 5.97 6.72 -13.36
C THR A 127 6.71 6.08 -12.19
N LEU A 128 5.95 5.42 -11.31
CA LEU A 128 6.47 4.77 -10.12
C LEU A 128 6.89 3.32 -10.38
N SER A 129 6.93 2.87 -11.63
CA SER A 129 7.34 1.50 -12.01
C SER A 129 8.75 1.13 -11.50
N ASN A 130 9.62 2.12 -11.27
CA ASN A 130 11.02 1.92 -10.88
C ASN A 130 11.31 2.27 -9.41
N ILE A 131 10.29 2.31 -8.54
CA ILE A 131 10.48 2.65 -7.11
C ILE A 131 11.41 1.68 -6.36
N TYR A 132 11.72 0.51 -6.92
CA TYR A 132 12.65 -0.44 -6.30
C TYR A 132 14.12 0.03 -6.33
N GLU A 133 14.47 1.02 -7.15
CA GLU A 133 15.85 1.49 -7.28
C GLU A 133 16.37 2.21 -6.01
N ARG A 134 15.49 2.69 -5.11
CA ARG A 134 15.86 3.41 -3.88
C ARG A 134 15.06 2.94 -2.65
N MET A 135 14.95 1.62 -2.47
CA MET A 135 14.17 1.00 -1.38
C MET A 135 14.55 1.49 0.03
N ASP A 136 15.83 1.69 0.32
CA ASP A 136 16.28 2.16 1.65
C ASP A 136 15.71 3.53 2.02
N GLU A 137 15.60 4.43 1.03
CA GLU A 137 15.00 5.75 1.24
C GLU A 137 13.50 5.66 1.43
N LEU A 138 12.84 4.76 0.70
CA LEU A 138 11.41 4.50 0.81
C LEU A 138 11.04 4.02 2.23
N LEU A 139 11.83 3.09 2.79
CA LEU A 139 11.69 2.60 4.17
C LEU A 139 11.75 3.75 5.18
N ALA A 140 12.81 4.57 5.10
CA ALA A 140 13.01 5.68 6.03
C ALA A 140 11.91 6.75 5.96
N HIS A 141 11.27 6.93 4.80
CA HIS A 141 10.12 7.83 4.66
C HIS A 141 8.84 7.20 5.18
N LEU A 142 8.61 5.91 4.92
CA LEU A 142 7.42 5.20 5.38
C LEU A 142 7.32 5.18 6.91
N ASP A 143 8.42 4.92 7.61
CA ASP A 143 8.46 4.93 9.07
C ASP A 143 8.09 6.28 9.69
N LYS A 144 8.45 7.39 9.01
CA LYS A 144 8.08 8.74 9.44
C LYS A 144 6.60 9.03 9.17
N PHE A 145 6.08 8.53 8.07
CA PHE A 145 4.74 8.85 7.58
C PHE A 145 3.64 8.01 8.22
N LEU A 146 3.96 6.75 8.53
CA LEU A 146 3.06 5.78 9.13
C LEU A 146 3.75 5.09 10.30
N PRO A 147 4.10 5.84 11.37
CA PRO A 147 4.77 5.28 12.52
C PRO A 147 3.91 4.18 13.14
N LEU A 148 4.46 2.97 13.22
CA LEU A 148 3.80 1.78 13.77
C LEU A 148 2.44 1.43 13.10
N GLY A 149 2.20 1.87 11.86
CA GLY A 149 0.93 1.59 11.19
C GLY A 149 -0.22 2.52 11.59
N ASP A 150 0.04 3.56 12.41
CA ASP A 150 -1.01 4.42 12.94
C ASP A 150 -1.32 5.59 11.97
N MET A 151 -2.49 5.50 11.32
CA MET A 151 -2.95 6.55 10.41
C MET A 151 -3.38 7.84 11.10
N THR A 152 -3.66 7.81 12.41
CA THR A 152 -4.05 9.03 13.16
C THR A 152 -2.87 9.98 13.35
N LEU A 153 -1.65 9.43 13.36
CA LEU A 153 -0.40 10.20 13.47
C LEU A 153 0.03 10.82 12.13
N VAL A 154 -0.53 10.36 11.00
CA VAL A 154 -0.21 10.83 9.63
C VAL A 154 -0.42 12.33 9.48
N ASN A 155 -1.49 12.89 10.06
CA ASN A 155 -1.77 14.33 9.92
C ASN A 155 -0.71 15.20 10.61
N GLN A 156 -0.20 14.79 11.78
CA GLN A 156 0.87 15.53 12.46
C GLN A 156 2.21 15.35 11.73
N SER A 157 2.58 14.11 11.38
CA SER A 157 3.84 13.82 10.68
C SER A 157 3.91 14.46 9.29
N TYR A 158 2.80 14.50 8.54
CA TYR A 158 2.73 15.18 7.24
C TYR A 158 2.83 16.71 7.39
N LEU A 159 2.13 17.30 8.36
CA LEU A 159 2.23 18.73 8.64
C LEU A 159 3.66 19.13 9.08
N GLU A 160 4.33 18.30 9.87
CA GLU A 160 5.73 18.52 10.26
C GLU A 160 6.70 18.36 9.09
N TYR A 161 6.50 17.35 8.24
CA TYR A 161 7.26 17.19 7.00
C TYR A 161 7.10 18.40 6.08
N LEU A 162 5.86 18.85 5.82
CA LEU A 162 5.58 20.04 5.02
C LEU A 162 6.20 21.31 5.63
N LYS A 163 6.16 21.47 6.97
CA LYS A 163 6.80 22.60 7.66
C LYS A 163 8.33 22.57 7.50
N SER A 164 8.95 21.40 7.64
CA SER A 164 10.40 21.22 7.46
C SER A 164 10.81 21.53 6.03
N GLU A 165 10.03 21.05 5.05
CA GLU A 165 10.23 21.32 3.63
C GLU A 165 10.12 22.80 3.28
N ALA A 166 9.06 23.48 3.75
CA ALA A 166 8.89 24.91 3.55
C ALA A 166 10.05 25.72 4.16
N THR A 167 10.58 25.28 5.31
CA THR A 167 11.73 25.90 5.99
C THR A 167 13.04 25.69 5.22
N ASN A 168 13.22 24.52 4.62
CA ASN A 168 14.41 24.22 3.82
C ASN A 168 14.41 24.98 2.48
N LEU A 169 13.24 25.13 1.85
CA LEU A 169 13.09 25.94 0.63
C LEU A 169 13.35 27.43 0.87
N THR A 170 12.91 27.98 2.01
CA THR A 170 13.17 29.38 2.38
C THR A 170 14.61 29.66 2.81
N ARG A 171 15.40 28.64 3.16
CA ARG A 171 16.83 28.76 3.46
C ARG A 171 17.74 28.60 2.23
N ALA A 172 17.23 27.97 1.16
CA ALA A 172 17.96 27.75 -0.08
C ALA A 172 17.78 28.88 -1.12
N MET A 173 16.88 29.84 -0.83
CA MET A 173 16.71 31.12 -1.55
C MET A 173 17.51 32.22 -0.87
#